data_AF-A0A8C5K4J3-F1
#
_entry.id   AF-A0A8C5K4J3-F1
#
_cell.length_a   1.000
_cell.length_b   1.000
_cell.length_c   1.000
_cell.angle_alpha   90.00
_cell.angle_beta   90.00
_cell.angle_gamma   90.00
#
_symmetry.space_group_name_H-M   'P 1'
#
loop_
_entity.id
_entity.type
_entity.pdbx_description
1 polymer ?
#
loop_
_entity_poly.entity_id
_entity_poly.type
_entity_poly.pdbx_seq_one_letter_code
_entity_poly.pdbx_strand_id
1 'polypeptide(L)'
;MTDPRAGAGTYTYTSKPRAPGQPDPLELQKQQQARRRAQARKRAQQLLRPRTPEPVEGRKHVDVQTELYLEEIADHIIEVDMECQTDAFLDRPPTPLFIPAKTGKDVATQILEGELFDFNLEVKPMLEVLVGKTIEQSLLEVMEEEELADLRASQYAYEEIRNVELAEVQRLEEQERRHQEEKERRKQQQWEMVHKRNETAQKISARAFAQRYLADLLPSVFDSLRNSGYFYDPIERDIEVVFLPWLMNEVEKTMEYSMIGRTVFDMLIRKVVERRLNTYESKEDRLPPVASEDRNGLKDSEAVMNPSVTTLQAQRSLLDRDNPQAPTQERKPMEEGELLSQEEQEMRETVGKEEPPQPEGTWEQ
;
A
#
# COMPACT_ATOMS: atom_id res chain seq x y z
N MET A 1 -27.34 -14.49 24.31
CA MET A 1 -26.03 -15.10 24.65
C MET A 1 -25.33 -14.14 25.59
N THR A 2 -24.82 -14.51 26.77
CA THR A 2 -24.74 -15.82 27.44
C THR A 2 -24.52 -15.58 28.94
N ASP A 3 -25.21 -16.35 29.79
CA ASP A 3 -24.96 -16.40 31.25
C ASP A 3 -23.78 -17.35 31.55
N PRO A 4 -22.79 -16.96 32.38
CA PRO A 4 -21.82 -17.87 32.96
C PRO A 4 -22.01 -18.00 34.49
N ARG A 5 -22.74 -19.04 34.90
CA ARG A 5 -22.81 -19.48 36.31
C ARG A 5 -21.68 -20.45 36.66
N ALA A 6 -21.28 -20.40 37.93
CA ALA A 6 -20.48 -21.39 38.69
C ALA A 6 -18.95 -21.20 38.73
N GLY A 7 -18.47 -21.06 39.96
CA GLY A 7 -17.06 -21.10 40.35
C GLY A 7 -16.96 -21.39 41.85
N ALA A 8 -17.07 -22.67 42.24
CA ALA A 8 -16.92 -23.08 43.63
C ALA A 8 -15.44 -23.01 44.02
N GLY A 9 -15.10 -22.18 45.01
CA GLY A 9 -13.73 -21.98 45.47
C GLY A 9 -13.65 -21.79 46.99
N THR A 10 -13.52 -22.87 47.74
CA THR A 10 -13.23 -22.82 49.17
C THR A 10 -11.78 -22.44 49.41
N TYR A 11 -11.51 -21.14 49.61
CA TYR A 11 -10.22 -20.64 50.07
C TYR A 11 -10.23 -20.47 51.59
N THR A 12 -9.59 -21.39 52.31
CA THR A 12 -9.25 -21.22 53.72
C THR A 12 -8.01 -20.33 53.85
N TYR A 13 -8.22 -19.07 54.24
CA TYR A 13 -7.10 -18.18 54.58
C TYR A 13 -6.38 -18.67 55.83
N THR A 14 -5.21 -19.27 55.65
CA THR A 14 -4.26 -19.56 56.74
C THR A 14 -3.62 -18.26 57.21
N SER A 15 -4.11 -17.74 58.34
CA SER A 15 -3.49 -16.57 58.99
C SER A 15 -2.10 -16.92 59.51
N LYS A 16 -1.11 -16.07 59.19
CA LYS A 16 0.26 -16.21 59.70
C LYS A 16 0.28 -16.00 61.22
N PRO A 17 1.11 -16.74 61.99
CA PRO A 17 1.22 -16.51 63.42
C PRO A 17 1.81 -15.12 63.70
N ARG A 18 1.17 -14.38 64.63
CA ARG A 18 1.50 -12.99 64.97
C ARG A 18 2.49 -12.93 66.14
N ALA A 19 3.45 -12.01 66.07
CA ALA A 19 4.39 -11.75 67.16
C ALA A 19 3.69 -11.15 68.40
N PRO A 20 4.13 -11.48 69.64
CA PRO A 20 3.51 -10.99 70.85
C PRO A 20 3.78 -9.50 71.07
N GLY A 21 2.74 -8.71 71.37
CA GLY A 21 2.90 -7.34 71.89
C GLY A 21 2.09 -6.22 71.21
N GLN A 22 1.32 -6.49 70.15
CA GLN A 22 0.39 -5.50 69.59
C GLN A 22 -1.07 -5.90 69.85
N PRO A 23 -1.95 -4.98 70.28
CA PRO A 23 -3.39 -5.25 70.38
C PRO A 23 -3.99 -5.53 68.99
N ASP A 24 -5.13 -6.24 68.97
CA ASP A 24 -5.81 -6.56 67.72
C ASP A 24 -6.50 -5.33 67.12
N PRO A 25 -6.35 -5.06 65.80
CA PRO A 25 -7.02 -3.93 65.16
C PRO A 25 -8.56 -4.02 65.27
N LEU A 26 -9.09 -5.24 65.34
CA LEU A 26 -10.51 -5.52 65.59
C LEU A 26 -10.96 -5.14 67.02
N GLU A 27 -10.09 -5.30 68.03
CA GLU A 27 -10.40 -4.86 69.39
C GLU A 27 -10.35 -3.33 69.51
N LEU A 28 -9.38 -2.68 68.88
CA LEU A 28 -9.29 -1.22 68.84
C LEU A 28 -10.54 -0.61 68.15
N GLN A 29 -10.98 -1.22 67.05
CA GLN A 29 -12.22 -0.81 66.36
C GLN A 29 -13.47 -1.02 67.23
N LYS A 30 -13.60 -2.18 67.90
CA LYS A 30 -14.69 -2.42 68.88
C LYS A 30 -14.66 -1.40 70.02
N GLN A 31 -13.49 -1.06 70.55
CA GLN A 31 -13.34 -0.11 71.65
C GLN A 31 -13.73 1.32 71.21
N GLN A 32 -13.35 1.75 70.00
CA GLN A 32 -13.80 3.01 69.42
C GLN A 32 -15.31 3.04 69.19
N GLN A 33 -15.90 1.96 68.66
CA GLN A 33 -17.34 1.85 68.44
C GLN A 33 -18.13 1.86 69.77
N ALA A 34 -17.64 1.16 70.79
CA ALA A 34 -18.19 1.19 72.14
C ALA A 34 -18.12 2.59 72.76
N ARG A 35 -16.98 3.30 72.62
CA ARG A 35 -16.81 4.69 73.09
C ARG A 35 -17.78 5.65 72.39
N ARG A 36 -17.97 5.50 71.07
CA ARG A 36 -18.95 6.27 70.28
C ARG A 36 -20.40 5.98 70.69
N ARG A 37 -20.74 4.71 70.94
CA ARG A 37 -22.07 4.31 71.45
C ARG A 37 -22.33 4.83 72.86
N ALA A 38 -21.32 4.85 73.74
CA ALA A 38 -21.41 5.43 75.08
C ALA A 38 -21.62 6.96 75.05
N GLN A 39 -20.92 7.67 74.16
CA GLN A 39 -21.13 9.12 73.94
C GLN A 39 -22.53 9.42 73.38
N ALA A 40 -23.00 8.64 72.41
CA ALA A 40 -24.37 8.77 71.90
C ALA A 40 -25.42 8.52 72.99
N ARG A 41 -25.23 7.49 73.83
CA ARG A 41 -26.12 7.21 74.97
C ARG A 41 -26.12 8.34 76.00
N LYS A 42 -24.97 8.96 76.30
CA LYS A 42 -24.90 10.17 77.15
C LYS A 42 -25.69 11.35 76.56
N ARG A 43 -25.55 11.63 75.25
CA ARG A 43 -26.33 12.69 74.59
C ARG A 43 -27.83 12.42 74.59
N ALA A 44 -28.26 11.20 74.28
CA ALA A 44 -29.67 10.80 74.37
C ALA A 44 -30.23 10.94 75.80
N GLN A 45 -29.44 10.59 76.81
CA GLN A 45 -29.82 10.74 78.23
C GLN A 45 -29.88 12.21 78.70
N GLN A 46 -29.13 13.11 78.05
CA GLN A 46 -29.27 14.56 78.26
C GLN A 46 -30.54 15.13 77.61
N LEU A 47 -30.92 14.65 76.42
CA LEU A 47 -32.18 15.04 75.75
C LEU A 47 -33.42 14.49 76.47
N LEU A 48 -33.30 13.36 77.16
CA LEU A 48 -34.37 12.74 77.94
C LEU A 48 -34.42 13.21 79.41
N ARG A 49 -33.62 14.21 79.82
CA ARG A 49 -33.81 14.81 81.15
C ARG A 49 -35.13 15.59 81.15
N PRO A 50 -36.08 15.29 82.06
CA PRO A 50 -37.28 16.11 82.21
C PRO A 50 -36.87 17.54 82.56
N ARG A 51 -37.58 18.53 82.03
CA ARG A 51 -37.24 19.95 82.12
C ARG A 51 -37.57 20.58 83.49
N THR A 52 -37.79 19.74 84.51
CA THR A 52 -37.98 20.15 85.90
C THR A 52 -36.64 20.57 86.52
N PRO A 53 -36.61 21.61 87.37
CA PRO A 53 -35.39 22.04 88.04
C PRO A 53 -34.84 20.94 88.97
N GLU A 54 -33.52 20.94 89.19
CA GLU A 54 -32.90 19.95 90.08
C GLU A 54 -33.34 20.15 91.55
N PRO A 55 -33.46 19.07 92.35
CA PRO A 55 -33.87 19.18 93.74
C PRO A 55 -32.90 20.04 94.56
N VAL A 56 -33.43 20.89 95.44
CA VAL A 56 -32.63 21.67 96.39
C VAL A 56 -31.82 20.75 97.30
N GLU A 57 -30.55 21.09 97.55
CA GLU A 57 -29.63 20.28 98.36
C GLU A 57 -30.24 19.87 99.70
N GLY A 58 -30.11 18.58 100.03
CA GLY A 58 -30.71 17.98 101.23
C GLY A 58 -32.17 17.52 101.08
N ARG A 59 -32.84 17.76 99.94
CA ARG A 59 -34.19 17.25 99.65
C ARG A 59 -34.20 16.29 98.45
N LYS A 60 -35.15 15.35 98.44
CA LYS A 60 -35.45 14.48 97.30
C LYS A 60 -36.85 14.80 96.81
N HIS A 61 -37.04 14.83 95.49
CA HIS A 61 -38.40 14.85 94.93
C HIS A 61 -39.08 13.50 95.20
N VAL A 62 -40.38 13.55 95.49
CA VAL A 62 -41.27 12.42 95.70
C VAL A 62 -42.46 12.66 94.78
N ASP A 63 -42.87 11.64 94.04
CA ASP A 63 -44.03 11.72 93.17
C ASP A 63 -45.31 11.73 94.02
N VAL A 64 -46.15 12.75 93.81
CA VAL A 64 -47.44 12.91 94.48
C VAL A 64 -48.52 12.43 93.52
N GLN A 65 -49.53 11.69 94.01
CA GLN A 65 -50.68 11.33 93.18
C GLN A 65 -51.46 12.59 92.80
N THR A 66 -51.32 13.01 91.55
CA THR A 66 -52.11 14.06 90.90
C THR A 66 -53.24 13.46 90.04
N GLU A 67 -53.66 12.25 90.37
CA GLU A 67 -54.74 11.52 89.71
C GLU A 67 -56.08 12.02 90.24
N LEU A 68 -57.08 12.18 89.36
CA LEU A 68 -58.37 12.76 89.74
C LEU A 68 -59.23 11.71 90.49
N TYR A 69 -59.16 11.72 91.82
CA TYR A 69 -60.03 10.91 92.69
C TYR A 69 -61.28 11.72 93.07
N LEU A 70 -62.46 11.17 92.78
CA LEU A 70 -63.77 11.79 93.08
C LEU A 70 -64.52 10.94 94.11
N GLU A 71 -64.89 11.54 95.24
CA GLU A 71 -65.85 10.96 96.18
C GLU A 71 -67.25 11.55 95.93
N GLU A 72 -68.27 10.70 95.79
CA GLU A 72 -69.66 11.15 95.72
C GLU A 72 -70.19 11.44 97.14
N ILE A 73 -70.50 12.71 97.41
CA ILE A 73 -71.21 13.11 98.63
C ILE A 73 -72.71 13.02 98.35
N ALA A 74 -73.34 11.94 98.80
CA ALA A 74 -74.78 11.73 98.69
C ALA A 74 -75.49 12.18 99.98
N ASP A 75 -75.93 13.44 100.02
CA ASP A 75 -76.83 13.95 101.07
C ASP A 75 -77.99 14.72 100.42
N HIS A 76 -79.22 14.46 100.87
CA HIS A 76 -80.45 14.90 100.18
C HIS A 76 -81.00 16.18 100.82
N ILE A 77 -81.07 17.25 100.04
CA ILE A 77 -81.56 18.55 100.52
C ILE A 77 -83.09 18.48 100.71
N ILE A 78 -83.56 18.82 101.90
CA ILE A 78 -84.99 18.81 102.24
C ILE A 78 -85.64 20.10 101.74
N GLU A 79 -86.57 19.97 100.80
CA GLU A 79 -87.43 21.07 100.34
C GLU A 79 -88.60 21.25 101.31
N VAL A 80 -88.96 22.51 101.60
CA VAL A 80 -90.08 22.87 102.51
C VAL A 80 -90.99 23.85 101.78
N ASP A 81 -92.20 23.40 101.43
CA ASP A 81 -93.22 24.24 100.84
C ASP A 81 -93.79 25.25 101.86
N MET A 82 -93.87 26.51 101.44
CA MET A 82 -94.55 27.57 102.18
C MET A 82 -95.66 28.18 101.32
N GLU A 83 -96.91 27.93 101.71
CA GLU A 83 -98.08 28.54 101.07
C GLU A 83 -98.38 29.91 101.69
N CYS A 84 -98.30 30.97 100.89
CA CYS A 84 -98.65 32.33 101.31
C CYS A 84 -99.96 32.80 100.66
N GLN A 85 -100.88 33.26 101.50
CA GLN A 85 -102.20 33.75 101.11
C GLN A 85 -102.11 34.96 100.16
N THR A 86 -102.69 34.83 98.96
CA THR A 86 -102.73 35.89 97.94
C THR A 86 -103.83 36.91 98.18
N ASP A 87 -103.48 38.20 98.14
CA ASP A 87 -104.44 39.31 97.98
C ASP A 87 -104.77 39.52 96.49
N ALA A 88 -105.90 40.17 96.20
CA ALA A 88 -106.42 40.33 94.85
C ALA A 88 -105.57 41.31 94.02
N PHE A 89 -105.01 40.83 92.91
CA PHE A 89 -104.13 41.60 92.03
C PHE A 89 -104.88 42.77 91.37
N LEU A 90 -104.45 44.01 91.65
CA LEU A 90 -104.75 45.18 90.84
C LEU A 90 -103.59 45.42 89.87
N ASP A 91 -103.89 45.72 88.60
CA ASP A 91 -102.89 45.92 87.55
C ASP A 91 -101.93 47.08 87.89
N ARG A 92 -100.74 46.72 88.36
CA ARG A 92 -99.62 47.65 88.57
C ARG A 92 -99.00 47.96 87.20
N PRO A 93 -98.81 49.24 86.82
CA PRO A 93 -98.13 49.56 85.56
C PRO A 93 -96.72 48.94 85.54
N PRO A 94 -96.20 48.55 84.37
CA PRO A 94 -94.89 47.92 84.25
C PRO A 94 -93.83 48.84 84.86
N THR A 95 -92.98 48.27 85.73
CA THR A 95 -91.98 49.06 86.46
C THR A 95 -90.96 49.59 85.44
N PRO A 96 -90.64 50.90 85.44
CA PRO A 96 -89.72 51.47 84.47
C PRO A 96 -88.34 50.80 84.56
N LEU A 97 -87.74 50.50 83.41
CA LEU A 97 -86.42 49.88 83.32
C LEU A 97 -85.38 50.77 83.99
N PHE A 98 -84.74 50.27 85.04
CA PHE A 98 -83.64 50.96 85.71
C PHE A 98 -82.38 50.88 84.85
N ILE A 99 -82.00 52.00 84.23
CA ILE A 99 -80.71 52.17 83.55
C ILE A 99 -79.78 52.88 84.54
N PRO A 100 -78.70 52.23 85.03
CA PRO A 100 -77.75 52.87 85.92
C PRO A 100 -77.07 54.07 85.22
N ALA A 101 -76.89 55.17 85.96
CA ALA A 101 -76.06 56.27 85.46
C ALA A 101 -74.61 55.79 85.29
N LYS A 102 -74.05 55.95 84.08
CA LYS A 102 -72.64 55.65 83.81
C LYS A 102 -71.76 56.45 84.78
N THR A 103 -71.10 55.75 85.69
CA THR A 103 -70.24 56.37 86.72
C THR A 103 -68.79 56.04 86.40
N GLY A 104 -68.13 56.94 85.67
CA GLY A 104 -66.76 56.81 85.18
C GLY A 104 -66.41 58.00 84.30
N LYS A 105 -65.11 58.21 84.03
CA LYS A 105 -64.64 59.16 83.02
C LYS A 105 -64.18 58.36 81.80
N ASP A 106 -64.92 58.49 80.70
CA ASP A 106 -64.52 57.87 79.43
C ASP A 106 -63.29 58.62 78.88
N VAL A 107 -62.18 57.89 78.68
CA VAL A 107 -60.93 58.41 78.10
C VAL A 107 -60.58 57.55 76.90
N ALA A 108 -60.48 58.16 75.72
CA ALA A 108 -59.99 57.50 74.52
C ALA A 108 -58.49 57.78 74.36
N THR A 109 -57.70 56.71 74.26
CA THR A 109 -56.29 56.76 73.84
C THR A 109 -56.19 56.18 72.44
N GLN A 110 -55.72 56.96 71.48
CA GLN A 110 -55.46 56.50 70.12
C GLN A 110 -54.03 56.83 69.73
N ILE A 111 -53.34 55.85 69.16
CA ILE A 111 -51.99 55.98 68.61
C ILE A 111 -52.12 56.57 67.20
N LEU A 112 -51.34 57.60 66.90
CA LEU A 112 -51.34 58.27 65.60
C LEU A 112 -50.33 57.65 64.62
N GLU A 113 -50.53 57.89 63.32
CA GLU A 113 -49.61 57.44 62.28
C GLU A 113 -48.19 57.99 62.54
N GLY A 114 -47.21 57.07 62.63
CA GLY A 114 -45.81 57.40 62.91
C GLY A 114 -45.39 57.35 64.40
N GLU A 115 -46.32 57.28 65.35
CA GLU A 115 -46.00 57.30 66.80
C GLU A 115 -45.26 56.03 67.30
N LEU A 116 -45.44 54.90 66.61
CA LEU A 116 -44.78 53.61 66.88
C LEU A 116 -43.61 53.28 65.93
N PHE A 117 -43.20 54.20 65.06
CA PHE A 117 -42.22 53.90 64.01
C PHE A 117 -40.77 53.81 64.54
N ASP A 118 -40.17 52.62 64.51
CA ASP A 118 -38.72 52.45 64.69
C ASP A 118 -38.02 52.27 63.34
N PHE A 119 -37.34 53.32 62.91
CA PHE A 119 -36.50 53.33 61.71
C PHE A 119 -35.49 52.17 61.68
N ASN A 120 -34.90 51.82 62.83
CA ASN A 120 -33.86 50.79 62.91
C ASN A 120 -34.41 49.37 62.76
N LEU A 121 -35.73 49.19 62.91
CA LEU A 121 -36.40 47.93 62.62
C LEU A 121 -36.79 47.86 61.15
N GLU A 122 -37.45 48.91 60.64
CA GLU A 122 -38.02 48.93 59.29
C GLU A 122 -36.96 49.01 58.17
N VAL A 123 -35.83 49.68 58.42
CA VAL A 123 -34.78 49.84 57.40
C VAL A 123 -33.97 48.55 57.15
N LYS A 124 -33.99 47.59 58.09
CA LYS A 124 -33.22 46.34 58.01
C LYS A 124 -33.56 45.50 56.77
N PRO A 125 -34.82 45.10 56.49
CA PRO A 125 -35.15 44.32 55.30
C PRO A 125 -34.81 45.05 54.00
N MET A 126 -34.94 46.39 53.94
CA MET A 126 -34.50 47.16 52.78
C MET A 126 -32.98 47.08 52.56
N LEU A 127 -32.18 47.26 53.62
CA LEU A 127 -30.73 47.19 53.54
C LEU A 127 -30.24 45.77 53.24
N GLU A 128 -30.88 44.74 53.79
CA GLU A 128 -30.55 43.34 53.53
C GLU A 128 -30.75 42.99 52.04
N VAL A 129 -31.89 43.40 51.45
CA VAL A 129 -32.16 43.20 50.02
C VAL A 129 -31.21 44.02 49.13
N LEU A 130 -30.93 45.29 49.49
CA LEU A 130 -30.02 46.13 48.72
C LEU A 130 -28.58 45.59 48.74
N VAL A 131 -28.03 45.31 49.92
CA VAL A 131 -26.66 44.78 50.08
C VAL A 131 -26.55 43.40 49.46
N GLY A 132 -27.54 42.52 49.69
CA GLY A 132 -27.57 41.18 49.10
C GLY A 132 -27.54 41.24 47.57
N LYS A 133 -28.43 42.05 46.97
CA LYS A 133 -28.50 42.19 45.51
C LYS A 133 -27.26 42.85 44.91
N THR A 134 -26.67 43.86 45.56
CA THR A 134 -25.42 44.47 45.09
C THR A 134 -24.26 43.48 45.12
N ILE A 135 -24.13 42.66 46.19
CA ILE A 135 -23.10 41.63 46.28
C ILE A 135 -23.32 40.54 45.22
N GLU A 136 -24.54 40.01 45.11
CA GLU A 136 -24.90 38.99 44.12
C GLU A 136 -24.63 39.46 42.69
N GLN A 137 -25.06 40.67 42.33
CA GLN A 137 -24.79 41.26 41.02
C GLN A 137 -23.28 41.42 40.78
N SER A 138 -22.52 41.97 41.74
CA SER A 138 -21.07 42.15 41.58
C SER A 138 -20.29 40.84 41.46
N LEU A 139 -20.77 39.76 42.10
CA LEU A 139 -20.16 38.44 41.99
C LEU A 139 -20.42 37.83 40.60
N LEU A 140 -21.64 37.94 40.08
CA LEU A 140 -21.99 37.47 38.75
C LEU A 140 -21.22 38.23 37.65
N GLU A 141 -21.12 39.55 37.76
CA GLU A 141 -20.37 40.38 36.82
C GLU A 141 -18.88 40.00 36.79
N VAL A 142 -18.24 39.83 37.95
CA VAL A 142 -16.82 39.40 38.02
C VAL A 142 -16.61 37.99 37.48
N MET A 143 -17.53 37.05 37.75
CA MET A 143 -17.45 35.70 37.18
C MET A 143 -17.60 35.70 35.65
N GLU A 144 -18.53 36.49 35.11
CA GLU A 144 -18.68 36.64 33.65
C GLU A 144 -17.44 37.27 33.01
N GLU A 145 -16.83 38.28 33.64
CA GLU A 145 -15.58 38.89 33.17
C GLU A 145 -14.41 37.89 33.14
N GLU A 146 -14.27 37.05 34.17
CA GLU A 146 -13.23 36.00 34.26
C GLU A 146 -13.45 34.91 33.19
N GLU A 147 -14.67 34.39 33.04
CA GLU A 147 -15.02 33.41 32.00
C GLU A 147 -14.78 33.96 30.59
N LEU A 148 -15.15 35.23 30.33
CA LEU A 148 -14.90 35.88 29.04
C LEU A 148 -13.40 36.13 28.79
N ALA A 149 -12.60 36.37 29.83
CA ALA A 149 -11.15 36.50 29.70
C ALA A 149 -10.50 35.16 29.33
N ASP A 150 -10.87 34.07 30.02
CA ASP A 150 -10.36 32.72 29.76
C ASP A 150 -10.76 32.20 28.38
N LEU A 151 -11.99 32.45 27.93
CA LEU A 151 -12.43 32.11 26.57
C LEU A 151 -11.63 32.87 25.50
N ARG A 152 -11.36 34.16 25.69
CA ARG A 152 -10.52 34.96 24.78
C ARG A 152 -9.08 34.45 24.75
N ALA A 153 -8.49 34.19 25.91
CA ALA A 153 -7.13 33.63 26.01
C ALA A 153 -7.03 32.28 25.28
N SER A 154 -8.04 31.42 25.45
CA SER A 154 -8.14 30.13 24.76
C SER A 154 -8.28 30.27 23.24
N GLN A 155 -9.08 31.25 22.78
CA GLN A 155 -9.22 31.57 21.35
C GLN A 155 -7.91 32.06 20.75
N TYR A 156 -7.21 33.00 21.38
CA TYR A 156 -5.93 33.51 20.89
C TYR A 156 -4.85 32.42 20.82
N ALA A 157 -4.76 31.55 21.83
CA ALA A 157 -3.84 30.41 21.82
C ALA A 157 -4.14 29.44 20.67
N TYR A 158 -5.43 29.17 20.40
CA TYR A 158 -5.83 28.32 19.26
C TYR A 158 -5.54 29.00 17.90
N GLU A 159 -5.79 30.30 17.76
CA GLU A 159 -5.46 31.05 16.56
C GLU A 159 -3.95 31.10 16.28
N GLU A 160 -3.12 31.29 17.31
CA GLU A 160 -1.66 31.25 17.19
C GLU A 160 -1.18 29.88 16.68
N ILE A 161 -1.62 28.79 17.31
CA ILE A 161 -1.30 27.42 16.88
C ILE A 161 -1.74 27.18 15.43
N ARG A 162 -3.01 27.52 15.10
CA ARG A 162 -3.57 27.34 13.76
C ARG A 162 -2.82 28.13 12.69
N ASN A 163 -2.35 29.34 13.00
CA ASN A 163 -1.58 30.17 12.08
C ASN A 163 -0.17 29.59 11.84
N VAL A 164 0.46 29.04 12.87
CA VAL A 164 1.75 28.33 12.76
C VAL A 164 1.60 27.04 11.94
N GLU A 165 0.57 26.23 12.22
CA GLU A 165 0.26 25.01 11.47
C GLU A 165 -0.01 25.31 9.99
N LEU A 166 -0.81 26.34 9.70
CA LEU A 166 -1.11 26.76 8.32
C LEU A 166 0.16 27.19 7.56
N ALA A 167 1.06 27.94 8.20
CA ALA A 167 2.33 28.35 7.61
C ALA A 167 3.26 27.15 7.32
N GLU A 168 3.30 26.16 8.21
CA GLU A 168 4.09 24.94 8.02
C GLU A 168 3.50 24.04 6.93
N VAL A 169 2.18 23.90 6.84
CA VAL A 169 1.51 23.18 5.74
C VAL A 169 1.85 23.83 4.39
N GLN A 170 1.73 25.15 4.27
CA GLN A 170 2.11 25.87 3.04
C GLN A 170 3.59 25.66 2.67
N ARG A 171 4.49 25.68 3.67
CA ARG A 171 5.92 25.42 3.47
C ARG A 171 6.18 24.01 2.92
N LEU A 172 5.45 23.01 3.42
CA LEU A 172 5.54 21.61 3.00
C LEU A 172 4.92 21.40 1.61
N GLU A 173 3.75 21.99 1.33
CA GLU A 173 3.11 21.94 0.01
C GLU A 173 4.01 22.55 -1.09
N GLU A 174 4.63 23.69 -0.85
CA GLU A 174 5.58 24.30 -1.80
C GLU A 174 6.87 23.48 -1.96
N GLN A 175 7.29 22.74 -0.93
CA GLN A 175 8.43 21.83 -1.01
C GLN A 175 8.07 20.60 -1.86
N GLU A 176 6.90 19.99 -1.61
CA GLU A 176 6.45 18.82 -2.36
C GLU A 176 6.14 19.17 -3.82
N ARG A 177 5.53 20.34 -4.10
CA ARG A 177 5.30 20.81 -5.48
C ARG A 177 6.61 20.89 -6.26
N ARG A 178 7.67 21.48 -5.68
CA ARG A 178 9.00 21.56 -6.31
C ARG A 178 9.64 20.19 -6.50
N HIS A 179 9.49 19.28 -5.53
CA HIS A 179 10.01 17.92 -5.61
C HIS A 179 9.30 17.12 -6.72
N GLN A 180 7.97 17.20 -6.80
CA GLN A 180 7.15 16.52 -7.80
C GLN A 180 7.38 17.10 -9.22
N GLU A 181 7.55 18.41 -9.36
CA GLU A 181 7.94 19.07 -10.62
C GLU A 181 9.28 18.52 -11.16
N GLU A 182 10.32 18.44 -10.31
CA GLU A 182 11.62 17.88 -10.71
C GLU A 182 11.54 16.36 -10.94
N LYS A 183 10.77 15.61 -10.14
CA LYS A 183 10.55 14.16 -10.31
C LYS A 183 9.92 13.83 -11.66
N GLU A 184 8.85 14.52 -12.05
CA GLU A 184 8.23 14.33 -13.37
C GLU A 184 9.19 14.75 -14.51
N ARG A 185 9.96 15.82 -14.33
CA ARG A 185 11.00 16.23 -15.30
C ARG A 185 12.08 15.16 -15.48
N ARG A 186 12.54 14.53 -14.39
CA ARG A 186 13.52 13.42 -14.44
C ARG A 186 12.94 12.18 -15.11
N LYS A 187 11.69 11.83 -14.79
CA LYS A 187 10.96 10.73 -15.41
C LYS A 187 10.80 10.93 -16.93
N GLN A 188 10.50 12.14 -17.39
CA GLN A 188 10.44 12.49 -18.81
C GLN A 188 11.80 12.36 -19.50
N GLN A 189 12.87 12.87 -18.88
CA GLN A 189 14.24 12.70 -19.39
C GLN A 189 14.64 11.22 -19.50
N GLN A 190 14.36 10.42 -18.45
CA GLN A 190 14.64 8.98 -18.46
C GLN A 190 13.84 8.26 -19.54
N TRP A 191 12.56 8.60 -19.71
CA TRP A 191 11.71 8.03 -20.75
C TRP A 191 12.24 8.33 -22.16
N GLU A 192 12.66 9.57 -22.43
CA GLU A 192 13.31 9.93 -23.70
C GLU A 192 14.62 9.15 -23.95
N MET A 193 15.46 9.00 -22.92
CA MET A 193 16.71 8.25 -23.03
C MET A 193 16.45 6.77 -23.31
N VAL A 194 15.48 6.15 -22.62
CA VAL A 194 15.04 4.77 -22.85
C VAL A 194 14.45 4.60 -24.26
N HIS A 195 13.62 5.54 -24.73
CA HIS A 195 13.08 5.51 -26.09
C HIS A 195 14.18 5.54 -27.15
N LYS A 196 15.13 6.48 -27.04
CA LYS A 196 16.30 6.59 -27.93
C LYS A 196 17.21 5.35 -27.85
N ARG A 197 17.38 4.75 -26.67
CA ARG A 197 18.12 3.48 -26.47
C ARG A 197 17.42 2.31 -27.15
N ASN A 198 16.09 2.22 -27.06
CA ASN A 198 15.31 1.17 -27.72
C ASN A 198 15.35 1.30 -29.25
N GLU A 199 15.18 2.51 -29.79
CA GLU A 199 15.35 2.76 -31.23
C GLU A 199 16.75 2.38 -31.74
N THR A 200 17.80 2.79 -31.02
CA THR A 200 19.18 2.49 -31.43
C THR A 200 19.50 1.00 -31.31
N ALA A 201 19.02 0.32 -30.27
CA ALA A 201 19.12 -1.13 -30.13
C ALA A 201 18.41 -1.86 -31.29
N GLN A 202 17.21 -1.42 -31.69
CA GLN A 202 16.49 -1.97 -32.85
C GLN A 202 17.22 -1.72 -34.17
N LYS A 203 17.79 -0.52 -34.38
CA LYS A 203 18.59 -0.20 -35.57
C LYS A 203 19.86 -1.05 -35.64
N ILE A 204 20.50 -1.31 -34.49
CA ILE A 204 21.69 -2.18 -34.39
C ILE A 204 21.31 -3.65 -34.64
N SER A 205 20.23 -4.15 -34.05
CA SER A 205 19.80 -5.55 -34.24
C SER A 205 19.35 -5.81 -35.68
N ALA A 206 18.61 -4.90 -36.30
CA ALA A 206 18.23 -4.96 -37.71
C ALA A 206 19.46 -4.95 -38.63
N ARG A 207 20.46 -4.10 -38.36
CA ARG A 207 21.74 -4.09 -39.10
C ARG A 207 22.49 -5.41 -38.94
N ALA A 208 22.64 -5.92 -37.73
CA ALA A 208 23.36 -7.17 -37.47
C ALA A 208 22.65 -8.37 -38.13
N PHE A 209 21.31 -8.41 -38.08
CA PHE A 209 20.49 -9.39 -38.77
C PHE A 209 20.69 -9.32 -40.29
N ALA A 210 20.59 -8.13 -40.89
CA ALA A 210 20.79 -7.94 -42.32
C ALA A 210 22.21 -8.30 -42.77
N GLN A 211 23.24 -7.96 -42.00
CA GLN A 211 24.63 -8.34 -42.29
C GLN A 211 24.81 -9.86 -42.28
N ARG A 212 24.28 -10.56 -41.27
CA ARG A 212 24.33 -12.02 -41.19
C ARG A 212 23.57 -12.68 -42.34
N TYR A 213 22.34 -12.23 -42.60
CA TYR A 213 21.50 -12.77 -43.67
C TYR A 213 22.12 -12.58 -45.05
N LEU A 214 22.71 -11.41 -45.33
CA LEU A 214 23.41 -11.14 -46.58
C LEU A 214 24.72 -11.93 -46.72
N ALA A 215 25.44 -12.17 -45.61
CA ALA A 215 26.67 -12.97 -45.62
C ALA A 215 26.40 -14.43 -46.02
N ASP A 216 25.26 -15.00 -45.61
CA ASP A 216 24.86 -16.37 -45.98
C ASP A 216 24.17 -16.42 -47.36
N LEU A 217 23.35 -15.40 -47.70
CA LEU A 217 22.59 -15.35 -48.96
C LEU A 217 23.49 -15.10 -50.17
N LEU A 218 24.47 -14.19 -50.09
CA LEU A 218 25.30 -13.82 -51.25
C LEU A 218 26.05 -15.03 -51.82
N PRO A 219 26.83 -15.82 -51.06
CA PRO A 219 27.48 -17.03 -51.58
C PRO A 219 26.49 -18.00 -52.19
N SER A 220 25.37 -18.29 -51.51
CA SER A 220 24.35 -19.22 -52.01
C SER A 220 23.74 -18.78 -53.36
N VAL A 221 23.53 -17.48 -53.57
CA VAL A 221 23.01 -16.94 -54.83
C VAL A 221 24.08 -16.92 -55.92
N PHE A 222 25.32 -16.55 -55.58
CA PHE A 222 26.46 -16.60 -56.52
C PHE A 222 26.75 -18.03 -56.99
N ASP A 223 26.75 -19.01 -56.07
CA ASP A 223 26.92 -20.42 -56.41
C ASP A 223 25.75 -20.95 -57.25
N SER A 224 24.51 -20.56 -56.93
CA SER A 224 23.33 -20.92 -57.75
C SER A 224 23.42 -20.36 -59.18
N LEU A 225 23.83 -19.10 -59.34
CA LEU A 225 24.02 -18.44 -60.65
C LEU A 225 25.19 -19.04 -61.44
N ARG A 226 26.26 -19.44 -60.75
CA ARG A 226 27.42 -20.11 -61.34
C ARG A 226 27.05 -21.52 -61.82
N ASN A 227 26.35 -22.29 -60.99
CA ASN A 227 25.88 -23.64 -61.32
C ASN A 227 24.81 -23.67 -62.43
N SER A 228 24.08 -22.56 -62.61
CA SER A 228 23.13 -22.40 -63.74
C SER A 228 23.76 -21.79 -65.00
N GLY A 229 25.08 -21.58 -65.01
CA GLY A 229 25.84 -21.18 -66.21
C GLY A 229 25.77 -19.69 -66.58
N TYR A 230 25.23 -18.83 -65.71
CA TYR A 230 25.22 -17.38 -65.96
C TYR A 230 26.59 -16.73 -65.75
N PHE A 231 27.43 -17.30 -64.88
CA PHE A 231 28.84 -16.93 -64.75
C PHE A 231 29.71 -17.93 -65.50
N TYR A 232 30.19 -17.52 -66.67
CA TYR A 232 31.15 -18.26 -67.51
C TYR A 232 32.48 -17.50 -67.58
N ASP A 233 33.59 -18.22 -67.78
CA ASP A 233 34.86 -17.59 -68.15
C ASP A 233 34.78 -17.18 -69.64
N PRO A 234 35.00 -15.89 -69.98
CA PRO A 234 34.97 -15.46 -71.37
C PRO A 234 36.03 -16.16 -72.23
N ILE A 235 37.17 -16.56 -71.67
CA ILE A 235 38.23 -17.27 -72.39
C ILE A 235 37.80 -18.70 -72.72
N GLU A 236 37.22 -19.41 -71.75
CA GLU A 236 36.67 -20.75 -71.97
C GLU A 236 35.55 -20.71 -73.02
N ARG A 237 34.67 -19.70 -72.95
CA ARG A 237 33.58 -19.53 -73.90
C ARG A 237 34.03 -19.16 -75.30
N ASP A 238 35.04 -18.29 -75.45
CA ASP A 238 35.64 -17.98 -76.75
C ASP A 238 36.37 -19.19 -77.34
N ILE A 239 36.98 -20.03 -76.52
CA ILE A 239 37.57 -21.30 -76.96
C ILE A 239 36.47 -22.24 -77.48
N GLU A 240 35.37 -22.42 -76.74
CA GLU A 240 34.25 -23.26 -77.16
C GLU A 240 33.56 -22.79 -78.45
N VAL A 241 33.32 -21.47 -78.57
CA VAL A 241 32.48 -20.89 -79.63
C VAL A 241 33.27 -20.52 -80.88
N VAL A 242 34.54 -20.11 -80.73
CA VAL A 242 35.37 -19.62 -81.85
C VAL A 242 36.48 -20.60 -82.18
N PHE A 243 37.28 -21.02 -81.19
CA PHE A 243 38.46 -21.84 -81.46
C PHE A 243 38.13 -23.29 -81.82
N LEU A 244 37.26 -23.98 -81.08
CA LEU A 244 36.92 -25.38 -81.36
C LEU A 244 36.27 -25.55 -82.75
N PRO A 245 35.29 -24.73 -83.19
CA PRO A 245 34.75 -24.84 -84.54
C PRO A 245 35.78 -24.53 -85.63
N TRP A 246 36.67 -23.55 -85.40
CA TRP A 246 37.78 -23.26 -86.31
C TRP A 246 38.75 -24.44 -86.43
N LEU A 247 39.14 -25.04 -85.30
CA LEU A 247 40.04 -26.20 -85.26
C LEU A 247 39.42 -27.42 -85.94
N MET A 248 38.14 -27.70 -85.67
CA MET A 248 37.42 -28.82 -86.30
C MET A 248 37.32 -28.64 -87.82
N ASN A 249 37.06 -27.42 -88.31
CA ASN A 249 37.07 -27.09 -89.74
C ASN A 249 38.46 -27.24 -90.38
N GLU A 250 39.53 -26.88 -89.67
CA GLU A 250 40.90 -27.07 -90.19
C GLU A 250 41.28 -28.56 -90.23
N VAL A 251 40.90 -29.33 -89.21
CA VAL A 251 41.03 -30.81 -89.21
C VAL A 251 40.24 -31.41 -90.37
N GLU A 252 39.01 -30.96 -90.62
CA GLU A 252 38.18 -31.39 -91.75
C GLU A 252 38.88 -31.13 -93.10
N LYS A 253 39.43 -29.94 -93.33
CA LYS A 253 40.25 -29.68 -94.53
C LYS A 253 41.46 -30.60 -94.66
N THR A 254 42.19 -30.90 -93.58
CA THR A 254 43.31 -31.84 -93.66
C THR A 254 42.86 -33.27 -93.99
N MET A 255 41.68 -33.67 -93.51
CA MET A 255 41.02 -34.93 -93.83
C MET A 255 40.61 -34.96 -95.32
N GLU A 256 40.03 -33.87 -95.84
CA GLU A 256 39.71 -33.69 -97.26
C GLU A 256 40.98 -33.76 -98.14
N TYR A 257 42.04 -33.02 -97.81
CA TYR A 257 43.31 -33.10 -98.53
C TYR A 257 43.92 -34.50 -98.50
N SER A 258 43.83 -35.21 -97.36
CA SER A 258 44.26 -36.62 -97.29
C SER A 258 43.37 -37.55 -98.13
N MET A 259 42.07 -37.26 -98.27
CA MET A 259 41.13 -38.06 -99.06
C MET A 259 41.30 -37.79 -100.58
N ILE A 260 41.54 -36.54 -100.97
CA ILE A 260 41.94 -36.16 -102.33
C ILE A 260 43.31 -36.79 -102.66
N GLY A 261 44.28 -36.72 -101.74
CA GLY A 261 45.58 -37.38 -101.89
C GLY A 261 45.47 -38.89 -102.13
N ARG A 262 44.64 -39.59 -101.34
CA ARG A 262 44.35 -41.03 -101.51
C ARG A 262 43.66 -41.33 -102.84
N THR A 263 42.63 -40.58 -103.23
CA THR A 263 41.92 -40.81 -104.50
C THR A 263 42.80 -40.53 -105.74
N VAL A 264 43.65 -39.50 -105.69
CA VAL A 264 44.66 -39.24 -106.73
C VAL A 264 45.72 -40.35 -106.77
N PHE A 265 46.16 -40.86 -105.61
CA PHE A 265 47.10 -41.98 -105.53
C PHE A 265 46.50 -43.27 -106.09
N ASP A 266 45.24 -43.58 -105.77
CA ASP A 266 44.49 -44.71 -106.36
C ASP A 266 44.33 -44.56 -107.88
N MET A 267 44.03 -43.35 -108.39
CA MET A 267 44.03 -43.06 -109.82
C MET A 267 45.40 -43.28 -110.46
N LEU A 268 46.49 -42.91 -109.78
CA LEU A 268 47.85 -43.12 -110.26
C LEU A 268 48.20 -44.61 -110.28
N ILE A 269 47.84 -45.36 -109.24
CA ILE A 269 47.98 -46.83 -109.20
C ILE A 269 47.23 -47.45 -110.38
N ARG A 270 45.96 -47.10 -110.62
CA ARG A 270 45.18 -47.60 -111.77
C ARG A 270 45.91 -47.33 -113.10
N LYS A 271 46.36 -46.09 -113.33
CA LYS A 271 47.14 -45.74 -114.55
C LYS A 271 48.46 -46.50 -114.68
N VAL A 272 49.15 -46.79 -113.58
CA VAL A 272 50.39 -47.59 -113.60
C VAL A 272 50.10 -49.06 -113.88
N VAL A 273 49.01 -49.62 -113.34
CA VAL A 273 48.54 -50.98 -113.62
C VAL A 273 48.11 -51.11 -115.08
N GLU A 274 47.31 -50.18 -115.61
CA GLU A 274 46.92 -50.11 -117.03
C GLU A 274 48.16 -50.03 -117.95
N ARG A 275 49.11 -49.13 -117.67
CA ARG A 275 50.36 -49.08 -118.46
C ARG A 275 51.14 -50.38 -118.39
N ARG A 276 51.21 -51.03 -117.24
CA ARG A 276 51.91 -52.33 -117.11
C ARG A 276 51.20 -53.42 -117.91
N LEU A 277 49.87 -53.49 -117.86
CA LEU A 277 49.06 -54.39 -118.66
C LEU A 277 49.36 -54.22 -120.16
N ASN A 278 49.29 -52.98 -120.66
CA ASN A 278 49.61 -52.66 -122.06
C ASN A 278 51.07 -53.01 -122.43
N THR A 279 52.03 -52.88 -121.51
CA THR A 279 53.43 -53.32 -121.77
C THR A 279 53.63 -54.83 -121.73
N TYR A 280 52.71 -55.60 -121.12
CA TYR A 280 52.70 -57.07 -121.23
C TYR A 280 52.09 -57.51 -122.56
N GLU A 281 50.96 -56.92 -122.97
CA GLU A 281 50.38 -57.13 -124.31
C GLU A 281 51.40 -56.77 -125.42
N SER A 282 52.18 -55.71 -125.24
CA SER A 282 53.25 -55.33 -126.17
C SER A 282 54.51 -56.22 -126.12
N LYS A 283 54.56 -57.24 -125.24
CA LYS A 283 55.75 -58.09 -125.01
C LYS A 283 55.58 -59.56 -125.42
N GLU A 284 54.39 -59.99 -125.86
CA GLU A 284 54.22 -61.34 -126.41
C GLU A 284 54.92 -61.52 -127.78
N ASP A 285 55.20 -60.43 -128.52
CA ASP A 285 55.63 -60.51 -129.92
C ASP A 285 57.12 -60.80 -130.18
N ARG A 286 58.06 -60.56 -129.23
CA ARG A 286 59.51 -60.84 -129.48
C ARG A 286 60.35 -61.24 -128.24
N LEU A 287 61.09 -62.34 -128.40
CA LEU A 287 62.16 -62.88 -127.55
C LEU A 287 63.28 -63.48 -128.43
N PRO A 288 64.49 -63.84 -127.91
CA PRO A 288 65.17 -63.33 -126.70
C PRO A 288 66.51 -62.58 -127.02
N PRO A 289 67.73 -63.17 -127.05
CA PRO A 289 68.57 -63.66 -125.93
C PRO A 289 70.01 -63.04 -125.83
N VAL A 290 70.71 -63.36 -124.72
CA VAL A 290 72.17 -63.21 -124.40
C VAL A 290 72.73 -61.75 -124.38
N ALA A 291 73.53 -61.24 -123.43
CA ALA A 291 74.25 -61.69 -122.21
C ALA A 291 74.51 -60.43 -121.30
N SER A 292 75.14 -60.42 -120.11
CA SER A 292 75.66 -61.44 -119.17
C SER A 292 75.86 -60.85 -117.74
N GLU A 293 76.04 -61.76 -116.78
CA GLU A 293 76.81 -61.78 -115.51
C GLU A 293 77.76 -60.58 -115.19
N ASP A 294 77.93 -60.14 -113.93
CA ASP A 294 78.47 -60.98 -112.85
C ASP A 294 78.24 -60.50 -111.37
N ARG A 295 78.23 -61.47 -110.43
CA ARG A 295 78.53 -61.45 -108.96
C ARG A 295 77.69 -60.70 -107.89
N ASN A 296 77.10 -61.52 -107.00
CA ASN A 296 77.26 -61.62 -105.51
C ASN A 296 77.36 -60.33 -104.64
N GLY A 297 76.71 -60.19 -103.47
CA GLY A 297 75.73 -61.04 -102.78
C GLY A 297 75.77 -60.89 -101.24
N LEU A 298 74.67 -61.29 -100.57
CA LEU A 298 74.57 -61.80 -99.18
C LEU A 298 74.51 -60.83 -97.94
N LYS A 299 73.54 -61.12 -97.05
CA LYS A 299 73.49 -60.98 -95.56
C LYS A 299 73.01 -59.70 -94.82
N ASP A 300 71.83 -59.85 -94.19
CA ASP A 300 71.50 -59.91 -92.74
C ASP A 300 71.88 -58.82 -91.70
N SER A 301 70.96 -58.68 -90.72
CA SER A 301 71.09 -58.21 -89.32
C SER A 301 71.34 -56.71 -89.03
N GLU A 302 70.45 -56.04 -88.27
CA GLU A 302 70.57 -55.70 -86.81
C GLU A 302 71.50 -54.50 -86.52
N ALA A 303 71.36 -53.68 -85.47
CA ALA A 303 70.29 -53.34 -84.50
C ALA A 303 70.79 -52.13 -83.66
N VAL A 304 70.01 -51.71 -82.63
CA VAL A 304 70.46 -50.83 -81.50
C VAL A 304 70.63 -49.34 -81.91
N MET A 305 70.24 -48.28 -81.17
CA MET A 305 69.97 -48.06 -79.73
C MET A 305 68.55 -47.54 -79.40
N ASN A 306 67.98 -48.06 -78.31
CA ASN A 306 67.03 -47.37 -77.41
C ASN A 306 67.86 -46.77 -76.23
N PRO A 307 67.28 -46.24 -75.11
CA PRO A 307 65.89 -45.90 -74.80
C PRO A 307 65.70 -44.53 -74.10
N SER A 308 64.44 -44.18 -73.82
CA SER A 308 64.01 -43.82 -72.45
C SER A 308 62.50 -44.01 -72.29
N VAL A 309 62.07 -44.32 -71.06
CA VAL A 309 60.89 -45.17 -70.80
C VAL A 309 59.83 -44.44 -69.95
N THR A 310 58.66 -44.21 -70.54
CA THR A 310 57.36 -44.76 -70.11
C THR A 310 57.06 -44.92 -68.59
N THR A 311 56.42 -43.87 -68.03
CA THR A 311 55.06 -43.88 -67.40
C THR A 311 54.71 -44.47 -66.01
N LEU A 312 53.65 -43.88 -65.41
CA LEU A 312 52.70 -44.42 -64.40
C LEU A 312 53.28 -44.74 -62.99
N GLN A 313 52.54 -44.80 -61.87
CA GLN A 313 51.14 -44.44 -61.51
C GLN A 313 51.01 -44.36 -59.98
N ALA A 314 49.92 -43.73 -59.48
CA ALA A 314 49.19 -44.14 -58.26
C ALA A 314 49.94 -44.07 -56.89
N GLN A 315 49.29 -44.03 -55.72
CA GLN A 315 47.93 -43.67 -55.26
C GLN A 315 48.01 -43.38 -53.73
N ARG A 316 46.94 -42.81 -53.14
CA ARG A 316 46.37 -43.04 -51.77
C ARG A 316 47.28 -43.62 -50.65
N SER A 317 47.22 -43.17 -49.38
CA SER A 317 46.04 -42.76 -48.59
C SER A 317 46.36 -42.18 -47.19
N LEU A 318 45.51 -41.24 -46.75
CA LEU A 318 44.79 -41.16 -45.46
C LEU A 318 45.47 -40.95 -44.07
N LEU A 319 44.74 -40.15 -43.28
CA LEU A 319 44.74 -39.96 -41.80
C LEU A 319 45.95 -39.27 -41.14
N ASP A 320 45.74 -38.05 -40.65
CA ASP A 320 45.39 -37.88 -39.22
C ASP A 320 44.48 -36.64 -39.01
N ARG A 321 43.99 -36.43 -37.78
CA ARG A 321 42.73 -35.72 -37.48
C ARG A 321 42.80 -34.83 -36.22
N ASP A 322 42.02 -33.74 -36.25
CA ASP A 322 41.57 -32.86 -35.15
C ASP A 322 42.60 -32.15 -34.23
N ASN A 323 42.46 -30.81 -34.16
CA ASN A 323 42.21 -30.01 -32.94
C ASN A 323 43.12 -28.76 -32.75
N PRO A 324 42.56 -27.55 -32.86
CA PRO A 324 43.05 -26.36 -32.18
C PRO A 324 42.06 -25.90 -31.09
N GLN A 325 42.50 -25.86 -29.83
CA GLN A 325 41.74 -25.24 -28.74
C GLN A 325 41.97 -23.71 -28.68
N ALA A 326 40.87 -23.00 -28.43
CA ALA A 326 40.78 -21.58 -28.06
C ALA A 326 41.30 -21.36 -26.60
N PRO A 327 41.38 -20.14 -26.01
CA PRO A 327 40.67 -18.93 -26.43
C PRO A 327 41.39 -17.56 -26.34
N THR A 328 40.68 -16.57 -26.89
CA THR A 328 40.87 -15.12 -26.78
C THR A 328 40.92 -14.62 -25.33
N GLN A 329 41.83 -13.68 -25.03
CA GLN A 329 41.75 -12.86 -23.82
C GLN A 329 40.94 -11.58 -24.11
N GLU A 330 39.66 -11.57 -23.74
CA GLU A 330 38.90 -10.32 -23.66
C GLU A 330 39.20 -9.56 -22.36
N ARG A 331 39.32 -8.23 -22.46
CA ARG A 331 39.35 -7.35 -21.30
C ARG A 331 37.93 -7.24 -20.73
N LYS A 332 37.76 -7.47 -19.44
CA LYS A 332 36.50 -7.16 -18.73
C LYS A 332 36.24 -5.64 -18.74
N PRO A 333 35.03 -5.19 -19.11
CA PRO A 333 34.31 -4.16 -18.37
C PRO A 333 33.55 -4.85 -17.23
N MET A 334 33.60 -4.28 -16.03
CA MET A 334 32.92 -4.81 -14.85
C MET A 334 31.77 -3.89 -14.46
N GLU A 335 30.58 -4.47 -14.28
CA GLU A 335 29.48 -3.97 -13.41
C GLU A 335 28.92 -2.55 -13.67
N GLU A 336 28.08 -2.41 -14.69
CA GLU A 336 26.99 -1.38 -14.72
C GLU A 336 25.60 -1.99 -15.07
N GLY A 337 25.50 -3.32 -15.20
CA GLY A 337 24.27 -3.99 -15.66
C GLY A 337 23.29 -4.43 -14.57
N GLU A 338 23.77 -4.71 -13.36
CA GLU A 338 22.96 -5.35 -12.31
C GLU A 338 22.17 -4.35 -11.43
N LEU A 339 22.61 -3.09 -11.35
CA LEU A 339 21.89 -2.01 -10.64
C LEU A 339 20.54 -1.68 -11.30
N LEU A 340 20.51 -1.61 -12.64
CA LEU A 340 19.30 -1.37 -13.44
C LEU A 340 18.22 -2.45 -13.24
N SER A 341 18.62 -3.68 -12.91
CA SER A 341 17.68 -4.79 -12.69
C SER A 341 16.95 -4.68 -11.34
N GLN A 342 17.58 -4.04 -10.36
CA GLN A 342 17.02 -3.85 -9.01
C GLN A 342 16.12 -2.60 -8.97
N GLU A 343 16.54 -1.50 -9.59
CA GLU A 343 15.71 -0.28 -9.70
C GLU A 343 14.41 -0.51 -10.50
N GLU A 344 14.43 -1.33 -11.57
CA GLU A 344 13.21 -1.71 -12.30
C GLU A 344 12.26 -2.62 -11.49
N GLN A 345 12.76 -3.31 -10.46
CA GLN A 345 11.93 -4.12 -9.56
C GLN A 345 11.31 -3.27 -8.45
N GLU A 346 12.07 -2.39 -7.80
CA GLU A 346 11.54 -1.45 -6.79
C GLU A 346 10.46 -0.52 -7.39
N MET A 347 10.68 0.00 -8.60
CA MET A 347 9.69 0.82 -9.31
C MET A 347 8.36 0.08 -9.57
N ARG A 348 8.38 -1.25 -9.71
CA ARG A 348 7.16 -2.06 -9.89
C ARG A 348 6.45 -2.34 -8.56
N GLU A 349 7.19 -2.53 -7.46
CA GLU A 349 6.57 -2.69 -6.14
C GLU A 349 5.90 -1.41 -5.64
N THR A 350 6.45 -0.23 -5.94
CA THR A 350 5.83 1.04 -5.53
C THR A 350 4.51 1.35 -6.25
N VAL A 351 4.35 0.91 -7.51
CA VAL A 351 3.14 1.15 -8.31
C VAL A 351 2.00 0.18 -7.96
N GLY A 352 2.32 -0.96 -7.32
CA GLY A 352 1.33 -1.99 -6.97
C GLY A 352 0.48 -1.70 -5.71
N LYS A 353 0.52 -0.49 -5.14
CA LYS A 353 -0.11 -0.17 -3.85
C LYS A 353 -1.11 1.00 -3.82
N GLU A 354 -1.32 1.70 -4.94
CA GLU A 354 -2.39 2.68 -5.05
C GLU A 354 -3.59 2.07 -5.78
N GLU A 355 -4.59 1.60 -5.02
CA GLU A 355 -5.93 1.35 -5.58
C GLU A 355 -6.56 2.68 -6.01
N PRO A 356 -7.16 2.76 -7.22
CA PRO A 356 -7.88 3.96 -7.63
C PRO A 356 -9.15 4.13 -6.79
N PRO A 357 -9.47 5.35 -6.31
CA PRO A 357 -10.70 5.59 -5.56
C PRO A 357 -11.92 5.31 -6.44
N GLN A 358 -12.85 4.49 -5.96
CA GLN A 358 -14.10 4.23 -6.66
C GLN A 358 -15.00 5.48 -6.67
N PRO A 359 -15.70 5.77 -7.78
CA PRO A 359 -16.67 6.86 -7.80
C PRO A 359 -17.91 6.46 -7.00
N GLU A 360 -18.15 7.13 -5.86
CA GLU A 360 -19.40 6.95 -5.12
C GLU A 360 -20.59 7.42 -5.96
N GLY A 361 -21.61 6.57 -6.00
CA GLY A 361 -22.76 6.75 -6.88
C GLY A 361 -23.70 7.87 -6.44
N THR A 362 -24.12 8.66 -7.42
CA THR A 362 -25.36 9.44 -7.37
C THR A 362 -26.53 8.60 -6.83
N TRP A 363 -27.18 9.08 -5.77
CA TRP A 363 -28.54 8.69 -5.41
C TRP A 363 -29.42 9.93 -5.32
N GLU A 364 -30.49 9.92 -6.10
CA GLU A 364 -31.56 10.90 -6.04
C GLU A 364 -32.49 10.60 -4.85
N GLN A 365 -32.71 11.61 -3.99
CA GLN A 365 -34.03 11.94 -3.41
C GLN A 365 -34.02 13.29 -2.70
#